data_AF-A0A9X3EX92-F1
#
_entry.id   AF-A0A9X3EX92-F1
#
_cell.length_a   1.000
_cell.length_b   1.000
_cell.length_c   1.000
_cell.angle_alpha   90.00
_cell.angle_beta   90.00
_cell.angle_gamma   90.00
#
_symmetry.space_group_name_H-M   'P 1'
#
loop_
_entity.id
_entity.type
_entity.pdbx_description
1 polymer ?
#
loop_
_entity_poly.entity_id
_entity_poly.type
_entity_poly.pdbx_seq_one_letter_code
_entity_poly.pdbx_strand_id
1 'polypeptide(L)'
;MADRSDEGARAAEGGRSEPDPQVTLERVMALVNSSPSLVYLKDTEFRYTFINRTFGRDSNKTLADMYGRGDEVIMPPEFVAQVRADELKVMESGVPLAYEEEVVTPKGRRHFSTVKLPVYGDDGELIGIGGFVTDITERKQQELEQQRMIDAQREALRELSTPLLPIAEGVLAVPLVGVVDPERARQIVENLLRGIAEHRAHTAILDVTGIRMMDAEVARALVQAARASRLVGARVVLTGISPEVAQTLVGLDVDLSGVTTLATLASGIAFALRE
;
A
#
# COMPACT_ATOMS: atom_id res chain seq x y z
N MET A 1 29.36 59.31 -33.06
CA MET A 1 29.18 58.91 -34.46
C MET A 1 29.93 57.60 -34.68
N ALA A 2 29.18 56.56 -35.08
CA ALA A 2 29.57 55.26 -35.65
C ALA A 2 30.70 54.48 -34.91
N ASP A 3 30.37 53.57 -33.98
CA ASP A 3 29.80 52.22 -34.19
C ASP A 3 30.86 51.19 -34.64
N ARG A 4 31.50 50.57 -33.63
CA ARG A 4 32.36 49.38 -33.73
C ARG A 4 31.63 48.26 -33.00
N SER A 5 30.58 47.71 -33.61
CA SER A 5 29.79 46.64 -32.99
C SER A 5 29.13 45.77 -34.05
N ASP A 6 29.90 45.15 -34.97
CA ASP A 6 29.30 44.14 -35.85
C ASP A 6 30.26 43.04 -36.38
N GLU A 7 31.18 42.56 -35.54
CA GLU A 7 31.98 41.35 -35.83
C GLU A 7 31.64 40.16 -34.91
N GLY A 8 30.56 40.25 -34.12
CA GLY A 8 30.31 39.34 -33.01
C GLY A 8 29.20 38.28 -33.17
N ALA A 9 28.57 38.10 -34.34
CA ALA A 9 27.32 37.33 -34.39
C ALA A 9 27.10 36.46 -35.65
N ARG A 10 28.10 35.69 -36.10
CA ARG A 10 27.87 34.60 -37.08
C ARG A 10 28.66 33.34 -36.76
N ALA A 11 28.46 32.76 -35.58
CA ALA A 11 28.98 31.44 -35.25
C ALA A 11 28.18 30.76 -34.13
N ALA A 12 26.89 30.44 -34.35
CA ALA A 12 26.15 29.58 -33.40
C ALA A 12 24.84 28.99 -33.97
N GLU A 13 24.80 28.51 -35.21
CA GLU A 13 23.71 27.63 -35.66
C GLU A 13 24.30 26.39 -36.33
N GLY A 14 25.08 25.63 -35.54
CA GLY A 14 25.37 24.24 -35.86
C GLY A 14 24.08 23.44 -35.62
N GLY A 15 23.29 23.27 -36.69
CA GLY A 15 22.14 22.38 -36.70
C GLY A 15 22.55 21.03 -36.13
N ARG A 16 21.83 20.55 -35.10
CA ARG A 16 21.96 19.17 -34.65
C ARG A 16 21.39 18.30 -35.77
N SER A 17 22.25 17.85 -36.68
CA SER A 17 21.89 16.84 -37.67
C SER A 17 21.35 15.61 -36.93
N GLU A 18 20.34 14.97 -37.50
CA GLU A 18 19.85 13.70 -36.97
C GLU A 18 21.02 12.71 -36.84
N PRO A 19 21.11 11.98 -35.72
CA PRO A 19 22.15 10.98 -35.55
C PRO A 19 22.04 9.93 -36.65
N ASP A 20 23.19 9.43 -37.11
CA ASP A 20 23.28 8.35 -38.09
C ASP A 20 22.29 7.21 -37.73
N PRO A 21 21.38 6.83 -38.64
CA PRO A 21 20.39 5.77 -38.40
C PRO A 21 21.02 4.48 -37.90
N GLN A 22 22.23 4.14 -38.36
CA GLN A 22 22.92 2.93 -37.95
C GLN A 22 23.40 3.01 -36.50
N VAL A 23 23.96 4.16 -36.10
CA VAL A 23 24.35 4.44 -34.71
C VAL A 23 23.13 4.50 -33.80
N THR A 24 22.01 5.03 -34.28
CA THR A 24 20.74 5.08 -33.54
C THR A 24 20.20 3.67 -33.30
N LEU A 25 20.18 2.83 -34.34
CA LEU A 25 19.77 1.43 -34.23
C LEU A 25 20.65 0.65 -33.25
N GLU A 26 21.98 0.81 -33.34
CA GLU A 26 22.91 0.18 -32.38
C GLU A 26 22.61 0.56 -30.93
N ARG A 27 22.32 1.84 -30.66
CA ARG A 27 21.98 2.32 -29.32
C ARG A 27 20.63 1.80 -28.82
N VAL A 28 19.61 1.79 -29.67
CA VAL A 28 18.29 1.22 -29.34
C VAL A 28 18.42 -0.27 -29.03
N MET A 29 19.16 -1.01 -29.86
CA MET A 29 19.43 -2.43 -29.65
C MET A 29 20.21 -2.68 -28.37
N ALA A 30 21.19 -1.83 -28.04
CA ALA A 30 21.92 -1.93 -26.77
C ALA A 30 20.98 -1.74 -25.58
N LEU A 31 20.12 -0.72 -25.60
CA LEU A 31 19.14 -0.45 -24.55
C LEU A 31 18.18 -1.64 -24.35
N VAL A 32 17.58 -2.13 -25.44
CA VAL A 32 16.61 -3.23 -25.41
C VAL A 32 17.26 -4.53 -24.92
N ASN A 33 18.52 -4.78 -25.28
CA ASN A 33 19.27 -5.96 -24.83
C ASN A 33 19.77 -5.87 -23.38
N SER A 34 19.86 -4.67 -22.82
CA SER A 34 20.17 -4.43 -21.41
C SER A 34 18.93 -4.45 -20.51
N SER A 35 17.72 -4.52 -21.09
CA SER A 35 16.48 -4.62 -20.33
C SER A 35 16.37 -5.95 -19.58
N PRO A 36 15.92 -5.96 -18.30
CA PRO A 36 15.59 -7.19 -17.59
C PRO A 36 14.33 -7.87 -18.12
N SER A 37 13.54 -7.19 -18.96
CA SER A 37 12.34 -7.75 -19.58
C SER A 37 12.69 -8.63 -20.79
N LEU A 38 11.89 -9.67 -21.01
CA LEU A 38 11.84 -10.36 -22.29
C LEU A 38 11.12 -9.43 -23.27
N VAL A 39 11.80 -9.06 -24.36
CA VAL A 39 11.24 -8.17 -25.37
C VAL A 39 11.17 -8.91 -26.69
N TYR A 40 10.02 -8.82 -27.37
CA TYR A 40 9.83 -9.42 -28.68
C TYR A 40 9.01 -8.55 -29.62
N LEU A 41 9.16 -8.83 -30.91
CA LEU A 41 8.27 -8.44 -31.99
C LEU A 41 7.89 -9.69 -32.76
N LYS A 42 6.61 -9.79 -33.10
CA LYS A 42 6.10 -10.74 -34.08
C LYS A 42 5.50 -9.99 -35.26
N ASP A 43 5.56 -10.59 -36.45
CA ASP A 43 4.83 -10.11 -37.62
C ASP A 43 3.31 -10.35 -37.47
N THR A 44 2.54 -9.98 -38.50
CA THR A 44 1.09 -10.17 -38.56
C THR A 44 0.65 -11.63 -38.66
N GLU A 45 1.57 -12.55 -38.95
CA GLU A 45 1.35 -14.00 -38.88
C GLU A 45 1.76 -14.59 -37.52
N PHE A 46 2.09 -13.73 -36.55
CA PHE A 46 2.54 -14.06 -35.21
C PHE A 46 3.85 -14.86 -35.16
N ARG A 47 4.75 -14.61 -36.12
CA ARG A 47 6.09 -15.19 -36.16
C ARG A 47 7.10 -14.22 -35.59
N TYR A 48 8.02 -14.70 -34.77
CA TYR A 48 9.06 -13.85 -34.18
C TYR A 48 9.95 -13.22 -35.27
N THR A 49 10.02 -11.88 -35.27
CA THR A 49 10.88 -11.07 -36.14
C THR A 49 11.95 -10.31 -35.35
N PHE A 50 11.74 -10.11 -34.05
CA PHE A 50 12.76 -9.61 -33.12
C PHE A 50 12.59 -10.27 -31.74
N ILE A 51 13.71 -10.57 -31.09
CA ILE A 51 13.77 -10.89 -29.66
C ILE A 51 15.05 -10.31 -29.05
N ASN A 52 14.99 -9.85 -27.80
CA ASN A 52 16.18 -9.37 -27.12
C ASN A 52 17.02 -10.51 -26.53
N ARG A 53 18.25 -10.18 -26.12
CA ARG A 53 19.22 -11.12 -25.53
C ARG A 53 18.69 -11.78 -24.25
N THR A 54 17.89 -11.06 -23.47
CA THR A 54 17.29 -11.60 -22.24
C THR A 54 16.30 -12.71 -22.57
N PHE A 55 15.42 -12.51 -23.55
CA PHE A 55 14.50 -13.55 -24.04
C PHE A 55 15.26 -14.79 -24.53
N GLY A 56 16.24 -14.63 -25.43
CA GLY A 56 16.99 -15.78 -25.94
C GLY A 56 17.69 -16.61 -24.85
N ARG A 57 18.11 -15.98 -23.76
CA ARG A 57 18.74 -16.67 -22.62
C ARG A 57 17.73 -17.45 -21.79
N ASP A 58 16.57 -16.85 -21.52
CA ASP A 58 15.58 -17.40 -20.59
C ASP A 58 14.70 -18.48 -21.23
N SER A 59 14.53 -18.46 -22.56
CA SER A 59 13.78 -19.49 -23.29
C SER A 59 14.53 -20.82 -23.44
N ASN A 60 15.83 -20.87 -23.12
CA ASN A 60 16.71 -22.03 -23.33
C ASN A 60 16.69 -22.54 -24.79
N LYS A 61 16.47 -21.63 -25.75
CA LYS A 61 16.46 -21.87 -27.20
C LYS A 61 17.48 -20.96 -27.87
N THR A 62 17.99 -21.34 -29.05
CA THR A 62 18.82 -20.42 -29.82
C THR A 62 17.95 -19.39 -30.55
N LEU A 63 18.47 -18.19 -30.77
CA LEU A 63 17.76 -17.13 -31.53
C LEU A 63 17.35 -17.63 -32.92
N ALA A 64 18.22 -18.40 -33.58
CA ALA A 64 17.98 -18.98 -34.90
C ALA A 64 16.81 -19.96 -34.91
N ASP A 65 16.57 -20.68 -33.82
CA ASP A 65 15.46 -21.63 -33.69
C ASP A 65 14.11 -20.95 -33.46
N MET A 66 14.09 -19.65 -33.16
CA MET A 66 12.89 -18.88 -32.82
C MET A 66 12.41 -17.99 -33.96
N TYR A 67 13.32 -17.36 -34.70
CA TYR A 67 12.95 -16.46 -35.80
C TYR A 67 12.10 -17.17 -36.86
N GLY A 68 10.99 -16.53 -37.28
CA GLY A 68 10.04 -17.08 -38.25
C GLY A 68 9.05 -18.12 -37.70
N ARG A 69 9.11 -18.44 -36.41
CA ARG A 69 8.20 -19.39 -35.73
C ARG A 69 7.32 -18.70 -34.71
N GLY A 70 6.25 -19.38 -34.27
CA GLY A 70 5.33 -18.85 -33.26
C GLY A 70 5.64 -19.33 -31.84
N ASP A 71 4.70 -19.11 -30.94
CA ASP A 71 4.82 -19.42 -29.50
C ASP A 71 4.94 -20.92 -29.19
N GLU A 72 4.53 -21.79 -30.12
CA GLU A 72 4.62 -23.25 -29.98
C GLU A 72 6.04 -23.77 -29.74
N VAL A 73 7.06 -22.94 -30.01
CA VAL A 73 8.47 -23.26 -29.78
C VAL A 73 8.88 -23.13 -28.31
N ILE A 74 8.18 -22.28 -27.55
CA ILE A 74 8.58 -21.86 -26.21
C ILE A 74 7.55 -22.18 -25.12
N MET A 75 6.29 -22.43 -25.47
CA MET A 75 5.24 -22.70 -24.49
C MET A 75 4.27 -23.80 -24.94
N PRO A 76 3.61 -24.49 -23.98
CA PRO A 76 2.61 -25.51 -24.28
C PRO A 76 1.39 -24.97 -25.05
N PRO A 77 0.69 -25.82 -25.83
CA PRO A 77 -0.43 -25.39 -26.70
C PRO A 77 -1.56 -24.65 -25.98
N GLU A 78 -1.85 -25.00 -24.73
CA GLU A 78 -2.87 -24.35 -23.91
C GLU A 78 -2.56 -22.87 -23.65
N PHE A 79 -1.28 -22.51 -23.48
CA PHE A 79 -0.86 -21.13 -23.33
C PHE A 79 -0.81 -20.40 -24.68
N VAL A 80 -0.40 -21.10 -25.76
CA VAL A 80 -0.37 -20.54 -27.12
C VAL A 80 -1.74 -20.03 -27.53
N ALA A 81 -2.81 -20.81 -27.27
CA ALA A 81 -4.17 -20.41 -27.63
C ALA A 81 -4.62 -19.13 -26.92
N GLN A 82 -4.35 -19.01 -25.62
CA GLN A 82 -4.67 -17.81 -24.85
C GLN A 82 -3.86 -16.61 -25.31
N VAL A 83 -2.54 -16.78 -25.50
CA VAL A 83 -1.65 -15.73 -26.01
C VAL A 83 -2.15 -15.23 -27.36
N ARG A 84 -2.50 -16.14 -28.27
CA ARG A 84 -3.01 -15.79 -29.60
C ARG A 84 -4.30 -14.98 -29.54
N ALA A 85 -5.23 -15.34 -28.66
CA ALA A 85 -6.48 -14.62 -28.50
C ALA A 85 -6.25 -13.19 -27.99
N ASP A 86 -5.37 -13.01 -27.01
CA ASP A 86 -4.98 -11.69 -26.51
C ASP A 86 -4.30 -10.84 -27.58
N GLU A 87 -3.36 -11.43 -28.32
CA GLU A 87 -2.60 -10.74 -29.36
C GLU A 87 -3.50 -10.29 -30.51
N LEU A 88 -4.42 -11.15 -30.95
CA LEU A 88 -5.43 -10.81 -31.95
C LEU A 88 -6.29 -9.63 -31.48
N LYS A 89 -6.76 -9.65 -30.23
CA LYS A 89 -7.54 -8.55 -29.65
C LYS A 89 -6.77 -7.23 -29.64
N VAL A 90 -5.49 -7.25 -29.31
CA VAL A 90 -4.62 -6.06 -29.32
C VAL A 90 -4.46 -5.51 -30.74
N MET A 91 -4.21 -6.38 -31.72
CA MET A 91 -4.07 -5.99 -33.13
C MET A 91 -5.37 -5.44 -33.73
N GLU A 92 -6.51 -6.06 -33.43
CA GLU A 92 -7.83 -5.62 -33.93
C GLU A 92 -8.29 -4.31 -33.29
N SER A 93 -8.05 -4.14 -31.99
CA SER A 93 -8.49 -2.94 -31.26
C SER A 93 -7.52 -1.76 -31.38
N GLY A 94 -6.25 -2.02 -31.68
CA GLY A 94 -5.17 -1.01 -31.63
C GLY A 94 -4.83 -0.56 -30.21
N VAL A 95 -5.38 -1.20 -29.17
CA VAL A 95 -5.19 -0.82 -27.76
C VAL A 95 -4.20 -1.77 -27.09
N PRO A 96 -3.16 -1.26 -26.40
CA PRO A 96 -2.25 -2.09 -25.63
C PRO A 96 -2.96 -2.87 -24.52
N LEU A 97 -2.58 -4.13 -24.34
CA LEU A 97 -3.02 -4.97 -23.24
C LEU A 97 -1.90 -5.09 -22.21
N ALA A 98 -2.17 -4.77 -20.95
CA ALA A 98 -1.23 -4.89 -19.85
C ALA A 98 -1.88 -5.62 -18.67
N TYR A 99 -1.20 -6.62 -18.13
CA TYR A 99 -1.68 -7.39 -16.98
C TYR A 99 -0.50 -7.97 -16.18
N GLU A 100 -0.76 -8.23 -14.90
CA GLU A 100 0.13 -9.02 -14.04
C GLU A 100 -0.47 -10.42 -13.87
N GLU A 101 0.36 -11.46 -13.95
CA GLU A 101 -0.05 -12.85 -13.79
C GLU A 101 0.87 -13.60 -12.83
N GLU A 102 0.32 -14.62 -12.17
CA GLU A 102 1.08 -15.55 -11.33
C GLU A 102 1.20 -16.88 -12.07
N VAL A 103 2.44 -17.35 -12.27
CA VAL A 103 2.73 -18.58 -12.99
C VAL A 103 3.56 -19.50 -12.12
N VAL A 104 3.18 -20.78 -12.07
CA VAL A 104 3.99 -21.82 -11.44
C VAL A 104 5.03 -22.31 -12.44
N THR A 105 6.29 -21.97 -12.19
CA THR A 105 7.43 -22.39 -13.02
C THR A 105 8.22 -23.49 -12.30
N PRO A 106 9.14 -24.20 -12.99
CA PRO A 106 10.09 -25.11 -12.32
C PRO A 106 10.95 -24.42 -11.24
N LYS A 107 11.11 -23.09 -11.30
CA LYS A 107 11.81 -22.27 -10.31
C LYS A 107 10.90 -21.78 -9.18
N GLY A 108 9.70 -22.36 -9.06
CA GLY A 108 8.66 -21.96 -8.11
C GLY A 108 7.65 -20.99 -8.70
N ARG A 109 6.81 -20.47 -7.81
CA ARG A 109 5.78 -19.46 -8.13
C ARG A 109 6.44 -18.12 -8.47
N ARG A 110 6.07 -17.54 -9.61
CA ARG A 110 6.62 -16.30 -10.14
C ARG A 110 5.50 -15.36 -10.54
N HIS A 111 5.75 -14.07 -10.42
CA HIS A 111 4.85 -13.01 -10.90
C HIS A 111 5.45 -12.35 -12.13
N PHE A 112 4.66 -12.23 -13.19
CA PHE A 112 5.06 -11.58 -14.42
C PHE A 112 4.18 -10.37 -14.71
N SER A 113 4.80 -9.27 -15.14
CA SER A 113 4.10 -8.13 -15.75
C SER A 113 4.26 -8.24 -17.26
N THR A 114 3.14 -8.43 -17.94
CA THR A 114 3.09 -8.60 -19.39
C THR A 114 2.42 -7.39 -20.03
N VAL A 115 3.06 -6.81 -21.04
CA VAL A 115 2.51 -5.76 -21.89
C VAL A 115 2.57 -6.24 -23.34
N LYS A 116 1.47 -6.14 -24.06
CA LYS A 116 1.32 -6.44 -25.50
C LYS A 116 0.84 -5.18 -26.20
N LEU A 117 1.47 -4.78 -27.29
CA LEU A 117 1.15 -3.56 -28.02
C LEU A 117 1.17 -3.78 -29.54
N PRO A 118 0.26 -3.15 -30.29
CA PRO A 118 0.37 -3.14 -31.75
C PRO A 118 1.61 -2.33 -32.15
N VAL A 119 2.31 -2.79 -33.18
CA VAL A 119 3.50 -2.11 -33.70
C VAL A 119 3.22 -1.69 -35.13
N TYR A 120 3.43 -0.41 -35.40
CA TYR A 120 3.17 0.22 -36.70
C TYR A 120 4.47 0.63 -37.37
N GLY A 121 4.52 0.54 -38.70
CA GLY A 121 5.58 1.10 -39.52
C GLY A 121 5.48 2.63 -39.64
N ASP A 122 6.47 3.24 -40.28
CA ASP A 122 6.52 4.69 -40.50
C ASP A 122 5.37 5.19 -41.40
N ASP A 123 4.79 4.30 -42.21
CA ASP A 123 3.61 4.52 -43.05
C ASP A 123 2.28 4.42 -42.29
N GLY A 124 2.31 4.03 -41.01
CA GLY A 124 1.14 3.79 -40.19
C GLY A 124 0.48 2.42 -40.40
N GLU A 125 1.08 1.54 -41.21
CA GLU A 125 0.59 0.17 -41.38
C GLU A 125 0.95 -0.69 -40.17
N LEU A 126 0.04 -1.59 -39.77
CA LEU A 126 0.29 -2.53 -38.68
C LEU A 126 1.30 -3.58 -39.17
N ILE A 127 2.53 -3.51 -38.66
CA ILE A 127 3.60 -4.46 -39.00
C ILE A 127 3.65 -5.67 -38.08
N GLY A 128 2.93 -5.63 -36.95
CA GLY A 128 2.74 -6.78 -36.08
C GLY A 128 2.47 -6.41 -34.63
N ILE A 129 2.97 -7.24 -33.71
CA ILE A 129 2.73 -7.09 -32.26
C ILE A 129 4.03 -7.21 -31.46
N GLY A 130 4.24 -6.24 -30.58
CA GLY A 130 5.36 -6.19 -29.65
C GLY A 130 4.93 -6.63 -28.27
N GLY A 131 5.86 -7.18 -27.50
CA GLY A 131 5.59 -7.51 -26.11
C GLY A 131 6.77 -7.37 -25.18
N PHE A 132 6.45 -7.04 -23.93
CA PHE A 132 7.35 -6.95 -22.80
C PHE A 132 6.86 -7.90 -21.72
N VAL A 133 7.71 -8.82 -21.27
CA VAL A 133 7.42 -9.72 -20.14
C VAL A 133 8.49 -9.51 -19.09
N THR A 134 8.11 -9.07 -17.90
CA THR A 134 9.04 -8.76 -16.81
C THR A 134 8.74 -9.61 -15.60
N ASP A 135 9.71 -10.37 -15.10
CA ASP A 135 9.60 -11.03 -13.79
C ASP A 135 9.62 -9.94 -12.70
N ILE A 136 8.49 -9.80 -12.00
CA ILE A 136 8.28 -8.84 -10.92
C ILE A 136 8.20 -9.53 -9.55
N THR A 137 8.60 -10.81 -9.46
CA THR A 137 8.49 -11.61 -8.23
C THR A 137 9.23 -10.95 -7.07
N GLU A 138 10.47 -10.51 -7.28
CA GLU A 138 11.27 -9.86 -6.23
C GLU A 138 10.62 -8.56 -5.76
N ARG A 139 10.11 -7.75 -6.70
CA ARG A 139 9.39 -6.51 -6.39
C ARG A 139 8.14 -6.78 -5.55
N LYS A 140 7.32 -7.76 -5.95
CA LYS A 140 6.11 -8.16 -5.22
C LYS A 140 6.43 -8.68 -3.82
N GLN A 141 7.52 -9.45 -3.68
CA GLN A 141 7.95 -9.97 -2.39
C GLN A 141 8.40 -8.85 -1.44
N GLN A 142 9.17 -7.88 -1.94
CA GLN A 142 9.57 -6.69 -1.16
C GLN A 142 8.37 -5.84 -0.74
N GLU A 143 7.41 -5.65 -1.64
CA GLU A 143 6.16 -4.92 -1.35
C GLU A 143 5.35 -5.61 -0.25
N LEU A 144 5.23 -6.94 -0.33
CA LEU A 144 4.54 -7.75 0.67
C LEU A 144 5.24 -7.74 2.04
N GLU A 145 6.58 -7.82 2.06
CA GLU A 145 7.37 -7.75 3.29
C GLU A 145 7.25 -6.38 3.96
N GLN A 146 7.31 -5.30 3.18
CA GLN A 146 7.08 -3.94 3.68
C GLN A 146 5.68 -3.79 4.27
N GLN A 147 4.66 -4.29 3.57
CA GLN A 147 3.27 -4.25 4.04
C GLN A 147 3.11 -5.02 5.37
N ARG A 148 3.70 -6.21 5.47
CA ARG A 148 3.72 -6.99 6.72
C ARG A 148 4.41 -6.24 7.86
N MET A 149 5.51 -5.55 7.58
CA MET A 149 6.21 -4.76 8.59
C MET A 149 5.35 -3.60 9.09
N ILE A 150 4.66 -2.89 8.19
CA ILE A 150 3.74 -1.80 8.53
C ILE A 150 2.59 -2.33 9.38
N ASP A 151 2.00 -3.46 9.01
CA ASP A 151 0.86 -4.03 9.73
C ASP A 151 1.29 -4.56 11.12
N ALA A 152 2.46 -5.18 11.23
CA ALA A 152 3.04 -5.56 12.53
C ALA A 152 3.33 -4.36 13.42
N GLN A 153 3.86 -3.26 12.86
CA GLN A 153 4.06 -2.01 13.59
C GLN A 153 2.73 -1.41 14.06
N ARG A 154 1.69 -1.41 13.21
CA ARG A 154 0.35 -0.94 13.58
C ARG A 154 -0.25 -1.79 14.70
N GLU A 155 -0.09 -3.10 14.66
CA GLU A 155 -0.60 -3.98 15.70
C GLU A 155 0.14 -3.78 17.02
N ALA A 156 1.48 -3.67 17.00
CA ALA A 156 2.24 -3.35 18.20
C ALA A 156 1.86 -1.98 18.80
N LEU A 157 1.60 -0.98 17.94
CA LEU A 157 1.08 0.32 18.38
C LEU A 157 -0.34 0.20 18.96
N ARG A 158 -1.18 -0.72 18.47
CA ARG A 158 -2.52 -0.99 18.99
C ARG A 158 -2.50 -1.74 20.33
N GLU A 159 -1.63 -2.73 20.50
CA GLU A 159 -1.45 -3.42 21.78
C GLU A 159 -1.00 -2.46 22.89
N LEU A 160 -0.23 -1.43 22.55
CA LEU A 160 0.16 -0.36 23.46
C LEU A 160 -0.96 0.67 23.74
N SER A 161 -2.09 0.59 23.06
CA SER A 161 -2.99 1.73 22.95
C SER A 161 -4.05 1.87 24.05
N THR A 162 -4.19 0.91 24.97
CA THR A 162 -4.91 1.11 26.27
C THR A 162 -4.53 0.01 27.26
N PRO A 163 -3.31 0.01 27.85
CA PRO A 163 -2.94 -1.03 28.79
C PRO A 163 -3.87 -1.00 30.01
N LEU A 164 -4.52 -2.12 30.33
CA LEU A 164 -5.21 -2.28 31.60
C LEU A 164 -4.15 -2.48 32.69
N LEU A 165 -4.03 -1.54 33.61
CA LEU A 165 -2.99 -1.53 34.64
C LEU A 165 -3.63 -1.82 36.01
N PRO A 166 -3.40 -2.98 36.64
CA PRO A 166 -3.78 -3.21 38.03
C PRO A 166 -2.94 -2.32 38.94
N ILE A 167 -3.59 -1.37 39.63
CA ILE A 167 -2.90 -0.43 40.52
C ILE A 167 -2.87 -0.95 41.96
N ALA A 168 -3.93 -1.65 42.35
CA ALA A 168 -4.08 -2.32 43.64
C ALA A 168 -5.12 -3.44 43.52
N GLU A 169 -5.31 -4.21 44.60
CA GLU A 169 -6.38 -5.19 44.67
C GLU A 169 -7.74 -4.51 44.41
N GLY A 170 -8.47 -5.00 43.40
CA GLY A 170 -9.77 -4.44 43.03
C GLY A 170 -9.75 -3.11 42.26
N VAL A 171 -8.57 -2.58 41.90
CA VAL A 171 -8.42 -1.28 41.21
C VAL A 171 -7.66 -1.41 39.89
N LEU A 172 -8.30 -1.01 38.79
CA LEU A 172 -7.71 -0.93 37.45
C LEU A 172 -7.56 0.52 36.98
N ALA A 173 -6.47 0.83 36.29
CA ALA A 173 -6.30 2.06 35.54
C ALA A 173 -6.28 1.78 34.04
N VAL A 174 -6.88 2.68 33.27
CA VAL A 174 -7.13 2.56 31.83
C VAL A 174 -6.74 3.89 31.18
N PRO A 175 -5.44 4.11 30.91
CA PRO A 175 -4.95 5.33 30.29
C PRO A 175 -5.27 5.35 28.79
N LEU A 176 -5.96 6.39 28.34
CA LEU A 176 -6.31 6.62 26.94
C LEU A 176 -5.32 7.62 26.33
N VAL A 177 -4.41 7.11 25.49
CA VAL A 177 -3.34 7.92 24.88
C VAL A 177 -3.56 8.07 23.38
N GLY A 178 -3.46 9.30 22.87
CA GLY A 178 -3.51 9.59 21.44
C GLY A 178 -4.94 9.79 20.92
N VAL A 179 -5.11 9.63 19.60
CA VAL A 179 -6.40 9.89 18.93
C VAL A 179 -7.35 8.71 19.17
N VAL A 180 -8.52 8.99 19.73
CA VAL A 180 -9.59 8.00 19.91
C VAL A 180 -10.63 8.21 18.81
N ASP A 181 -10.76 7.23 17.93
CA ASP A 181 -11.84 7.15 16.94
C ASP A 181 -12.99 6.26 17.46
N PRO A 182 -14.16 6.23 16.78
CA PRO A 182 -15.31 5.45 17.25
C PRO A 182 -15.05 3.95 17.40
N GLU A 183 -14.26 3.34 16.49
CA GLU A 183 -13.93 1.91 16.56
C GLU A 183 -13.03 1.62 17.77
N ARG A 184 -12.04 2.48 18.02
CA ARG A 184 -11.18 2.42 19.19
C ARG A 184 -11.97 2.63 20.48
N ALA A 185 -12.94 3.54 20.50
CA ALA A 185 -13.80 3.76 21.66
C ALA A 185 -14.60 2.50 22.03
N ARG A 186 -15.12 1.78 21.02
CA ARG A 186 -15.81 0.50 21.21
C ARG A 186 -14.89 -0.57 21.80
N GLN A 187 -13.65 -0.65 21.30
CA GLN A 187 -12.64 -1.59 21.81
C GLN A 187 -12.23 -1.27 23.25
N ILE A 188 -12.10 0.01 23.61
CA ILE A 188 -11.81 0.44 24.99
C ILE A 188 -12.90 -0.05 25.94
N VAL A 189 -14.17 0.10 25.57
CA VAL A 189 -15.30 -0.38 26.39
C VAL A 189 -15.24 -1.89 26.57
N GLU A 190 -15.04 -2.65 25.49
CA GLU A 190 -14.97 -4.11 25.53
C GLU A 190 -13.80 -4.60 26.39
N ASN A 191 -12.62 -4.03 26.20
CA ASN A 191 -11.43 -4.34 26.98
C ASN A 191 -11.61 -3.98 28.46
N LEU A 192 -12.19 -2.82 28.77
CA LEU A 192 -12.49 -2.40 30.15
C LEU A 192 -13.40 -3.41 30.86
N LEU A 193 -14.51 -3.81 30.23
CA LEU A 193 -15.47 -4.72 30.83
C LEU A 193 -14.86 -6.11 31.05
N ARG A 194 -14.09 -6.61 30.07
CA ARG A 194 -13.34 -7.86 30.21
C ARG A 194 -12.33 -7.77 31.36
N GLY A 195 -11.55 -6.69 31.42
CA GLY A 195 -10.57 -6.45 32.47
C GLY A 195 -11.17 -6.40 33.87
N ILE A 196 -12.31 -5.69 34.02
CA ILE A 196 -13.05 -5.64 35.29
C ILE A 196 -13.44 -7.05 35.76
N ALA A 197 -13.96 -7.89 34.86
CA ALA A 197 -14.36 -9.24 35.19
C ALA A 197 -13.17 -10.14 35.54
N GLU A 198 -12.11 -10.10 34.74
CA GLU A 198 -10.89 -10.90 34.92
C GLU A 198 -10.16 -10.55 36.23
N HIS A 199 -10.02 -9.26 36.53
CA HIS A 199 -9.32 -8.78 37.73
C HIS A 199 -10.23 -8.57 38.94
N ARG A 200 -11.54 -8.86 38.81
CA ARG A 200 -12.56 -8.60 39.86
C ARG A 200 -12.48 -7.19 40.41
N ALA A 201 -12.26 -6.21 39.53
CA ALA A 201 -12.08 -4.83 39.93
C ALA A 201 -13.42 -4.22 40.38
N HIS A 202 -13.47 -3.65 41.57
CA HIS A 202 -14.60 -2.82 42.01
C HIS A 202 -14.44 -1.37 41.54
N THR A 203 -13.26 -0.97 41.09
CA THR A 203 -12.98 0.40 40.61
C THR A 203 -12.12 0.39 39.36
N ALA A 204 -12.56 1.13 38.33
CA ALA A 204 -11.78 1.39 37.13
C ALA A 204 -11.56 2.90 36.94
N ILE A 205 -10.31 3.30 36.75
CA ILE A 205 -9.89 4.68 36.54
C ILE A 205 -9.64 4.87 35.05
N LEU A 206 -10.49 5.61 34.35
CA LEU A 206 -10.31 5.97 32.95
C LEU A 206 -9.58 7.31 32.86
N ASP A 207 -8.31 7.28 32.45
CA ASP A 207 -7.49 8.48 32.34
C ASP A 207 -7.51 9.02 30.91
N VAL A 208 -8.20 10.13 30.70
CA VAL A 208 -8.38 10.79 29.40
C VAL A 208 -7.39 11.92 29.15
N THR A 209 -6.35 12.06 29.99
CA THR A 209 -5.32 13.12 29.88
C THR A 209 -4.68 13.20 28.48
N GLY A 210 -4.59 12.07 27.76
CA GLY A 210 -4.01 12.00 26.42
C GLY A 210 -4.93 12.38 25.25
N ILE A 211 -6.22 12.65 25.51
CA ILE A 211 -7.23 12.93 24.48
C ILE A 211 -7.33 14.45 24.28
N ARG A 212 -6.87 14.93 23.11
CA ARG A 212 -6.90 16.39 22.78
C ARG A 212 -8.20 16.84 22.13
N MET A 213 -8.88 15.95 21.42
CA MET A 213 -10.17 16.22 20.78
C MET A 213 -11.08 15.04 21.00
N MET A 214 -12.33 15.32 21.36
CA MET A 214 -13.35 14.31 21.60
C MET A 214 -14.59 14.68 20.81
N ASP A 215 -15.09 13.75 19.99
CA ASP A 215 -16.37 13.91 19.31
C ASP A 215 -17.53 13.37 20.17
N ALA A 216 -18.75 13.50 19.64
CA ALA A 216 -19.95 13.04 20.33
C ALA A 216 -20.05 11.51 20.46
N GLU A 217 -19.42 10.74 19.57
CA GLU A 217 -19.45 9.29 19.62
C GLU A 217 -18.51 8.77 20.70
N VAL A 218 -17.29 9.30 20.78
CA VAL A 218 -16.31 8.99 21.83
C VAL A 218 -16.87 9.39 23.20
N ALA A 219 -17.49 10.58 23.32
CA ALA A 219 -18.14 11.01 24.55
C ALA A 219 -19.21 10.01 25.03
N ARG A 220 -20.09 9.58 24.11
CA ARG A 220 -21.14 8.59 24.40
C ARG A 220 -20.55 7.24 24.80
N ALA A 221 -19.48 6.79 24.14
CA ALA A 221 -18.80 5.55 24.45
C ALA A 221 -18.21 5.55 25.88
N LEU A 222 -17.62 6.66 26.34
CA LEU A 222 -17.11 6.78 27.70
C LEU A 222 -18.23 6.70 28.76
N VAL A 223 -19.38 7.32 28.50
CA VAL A 223 -20.55 7.20 29.40
C VAL A 223 -21.12 5.80 29.39
N GLN A 224 -21.20 5.18 28.22
CA GLN A 224 -21.64 3.79 28.07
C GLN A 224 -20.71 2.85 28.84
N ALA A 225 -19.39 3.04 28.75
CA ALA A 225 -18.41 2.31 29.56
C ALA A 225 -18.72 2.44 31.05
N ALA A 226 -18.89 3.67 31.57
CA ALA A 226 -19.20 3.89 32.98
C ALA A 226 -20.53 3.29 33.45
N ARG A 227 -21.54 3.23 32.58
CA ARG A 227 -22.83 2.57 32.88
C ARG A 227 -22.70 1.05 32.84
N ALA A 228 -22.03 0.50 31.83
CA ALA A 228 -21.81 -0.93 31.69
C ALA A 228 -20.93 -1.49 32.81
N SER A 229 -19.86 -0.78 33.20
CA SER A 229 -19.01 -1.14 34.34
C SER A 229 -19.81 -1.26 35.64
N ARG A 230 -20.78 -0.36 35.87
CA ARG A 230 -21.66 -0.43 37.04
C ARG A 230 -22.53 -1.68 37.05
N LEU A 231 -23.02 -2.12 35.88
CA LEU A 231 -23.81 -3.35 35.76
C LEU A 231 -23.00 -4.60 36.10
N VAL A 232 -21.69 -4.59 35.83
CA VAL A 232 -20.77 -5.68 36.19
C VAL A 232 -20.13 -5.50 37.58
N GLY A 233 -20.62 -4.54 38.38
CA GLY A 233 -20.23 -4.36 39.78
C GLY A 233 -19.03 -3.44 40.02
N ALA A 234 -18.60 -2.66 39.03
CA ALA A 234 -17.47 -1.75 39.15
C ALA A 234 -17.88 -0.28 38.97
N ARG A 235 -17.32 0.61 39.78
CA ARG A 235 -17.45 2.06 39.58
C ARG A 235 -16.37 2.56 38.63
N VAL A 236 -16.71 3.56 37.81
CA VAL A 236 -15.75 4.25 36.95
C VAL A 236 -15.44 5.63 37.50
N VAL A 237 -14.14 5.93 37.56
CA VAL A 237 -13.59 7.25 37.90
C VAL A 237 -12.92 7.79 36.65
N LEU A 238 -13.37 8.93 36.14
CA LEU A 238 -12.78 9.57 34.98
C LEU A 238 -11.76 10.62 35.42
N THR A 239 -10.54 10.59 34.88
CA THR A 239 -9.47 11.54 35.22
C THR A 239 -8.93 12.27 34.00
N GLY A 240 -8.41 13.48 34.18
CA GLY A 240 -7.67 14.17 33.11
C GLY A 240 -8.54 14.87 32.05
N ILE A 241 -9.79 15.20 32.39
CA ILE A 241 -10.67 15.98 31.49
C ILE A 241 -10.07 17.38 31.28
N SER A 242 -9.74 17.73 30.03
CA SER A 242 -9.32 19.09 29.68
C SER A 242 -10.53 20.04 29.64
N PRO A 243 -10.33 21.37 29.81
CA PRO A 243 -11.42 22.34 29.69
C PRO A 243 -12.20 22.25 28.38
N GLU A 244 -11.52 22.00 27.26
CA GLU A 244 -12.11 21.87 25.93
C GLU A 244 -13.00 20.61 25.83
N VAL A 245 -12.54 19.50 26.39
CA VAL A 245 -13.31 18.25 26.48
C VAL A 245 -14.53 18.44 27.38
N ALA A 246 -14.39 19.14 28.51
CA ALA A 246 -15.50 19.44 29.41
C ALA A 246 -16.58 20.31 28.73
N GLN A 247 -16.18 21.35 27.99
CA GLN A 247 -17.11 22.18 27.21
C GLN A 247 -17.86 21.36 26.15
N THR A 248 -17.17 20.44 25.50
CA THR A 248 -17.76 19.56 24.49
C THR A 248 -18.79 18.62 25.11
N LEU A 249 -18.48 18.00 26.26
CA LEU A 249 -19.42 17.15 27.01
C LEU A 249 -20.69 17.90 27.42
N VAL A 250 -20.55 19.15 27.87
CA VAL A 250 -21.68 20.02 28.23
C VAL A 250 -22.49 20.39 26.98
N GLY A 251 -21.83 20.78 25.89
CA GLY A 251 -22.51 21.15 24.64
C GLY A 251 -23.27 20.00 23.99
N LEU A 252 -22.88 18.75 24.26
CA LEU A 252 -23.52 17.54 23.76
C LEU A 252 -24.62 16.99 24.68
N ASP A 253 -24.90 17.65 25.80
CA ASP A 253 -25.87 17.22 26.82
C ASP A 253 -25.59 15.78 27.33
N VAL A 254 -24.32 15.47 27.54
CA VAL A 254 -23.89 14.14 28.00
C VAL A 254 -24.12 14.01 29.51
N ASP A 255 -25.03 13.12 29.90
CA ASP A 255 -25.33 12.81 31.29
C ASP A 255 -24.21 11.99 31.95
N LEU A 256 -23.42 12.66 32.80
CA LEU A 256 -22.37 12.08 33.64
C LEU A 256 -22.85 11.73 35.05
N SER A 257 -24.17 11.66 35.30
CA SER A 257 -24.68 11.32 36.63
C SER A 257 -24.17 9.94 37.11
N GLY A 258 -23.54 9.97 38.27
CA GLY A 258 -22.89 8.82 38.89
C GLY A 258 -21.59 8.35 38.23
N VAL A 259 -20.95 9.21 37.42
CA VAL A 259 -19.54 9.08 37.05
C VAL A 259 -18.73 10.05 37.89
N THR A 260 -17.80 9.54 38.72
CA THR A 260 -16.91 10.40 39.49
C THR A 260 -15.85 10.97 38.56
N THR A 261 -15.67 12.30 38.55
CA THR A 261 -14.64 12.97 37.77
C THR A 261 -13.60 13.59 38.69
N LEU A 262 -12.32 13.45 38.35
CA LEU A 262 -11.20 14.01 39.11
C LEU A 262 -10.17 14.62 38.16
N ALA A 263 -9.38 15.57 38.65
CA ALA A 263 -8.47 16.32 37.79
C ALA A 263 -7.30 15.48 37.24
N THR A 264 -6.76 14.54 38.03
CA THR A 264 -5.55 13.80 37.67
C THR A 264 -5.65 12.31 38.00
N LEU A 265 -4.90 11.47 37.28
CA LEU A 265 -4.78 10.05 37.59
C LEU A 265 -4.36 9.82 39.04
N ALA A 266 -3.41 10.61 39.57
CA ALA A 266 -2.97 10.51 40.96
C ALA A 266 -4.13 10.70 41.96
N SER A 267 -5.02 11.67 41.70
CA SER A 267 -6.22 11.86 42.52
C SER A 267 -7.22 10.71 42.38
N GLY A 268 -7.33 10.11 41.18
CA GLY A 268 -8.14 8.91 40.95
C GLY A 268 -7.65 7.69 41.73
N ILE A 269 -6.33 7.46 41.74
CA ILE A 269 -5.71 6.39 42.52
C ILE A 269 -5.94 6.62 44.01
N ALA A 270 -5.68 7.84 44.51
CA ALA A 270 -5.91 8.17 45.91
C ALA A 270 -7.38 8.04 46.33
N PHE A 271 -8.33 8.30 45.43
CA PHE A 271 -9.75 8.10 45.65
C PHE A 271 -10.11 6.60 45.70
N ALA A 272 -9.57 5.80 44.78
CA ALA A 272 -9.86 4.36 44.69
C ALA A 272 -9.35 3.57 45.91
N LEU A 273 -8.25 4.01 46.53
CA LEU A 273 -7.61 3.33 47.67
C LEU A 273 -8.18 3.70 49.06
N ARG A 274 -9.15 4.62 49.13
CA ARG A 274 -9.74 5.08 50.40
C ARG A 274 -10.99 4.29 50.82
N GLU A 275 -11.43 3.34 50.00
CA GLU A 275 -12.50 2.39 50.30
C GLU A 275 -11.92 1.02 50.63
#